data_AF-A0A6A7SD94-F1
#
_entry.id   AF-A0A6A7SD94-F1
#
_cell.length_a   1.000
_cell.length_b   1.000
_cell.length_c   1.000
_cell.angle_alpha   90.00
_cell.angle_beta   90.00
_cell.angle_gamma   90.00
#
_symmetry.space_group_name_H-M   'P 1'
#
loop_
_entity.id
_entity.type
_entity.pdbx_description
1 polymer ?
#
loop_
_entity_poly.entity_id
_entity_poly.type
_entity_poly.pdbx_seq_one_letter_code
_entity_poly.pdbx_strand_id
1 'polypeptide(L)' 'MAWKVSAGELVEQSAVGVPSASKEGEPIYLENTAHPVTPRLALANAQVSHFHAFGVDWDDTSGTRNGHFAPFSWAA' A
#
# COMPACT_ATOMS: atom_id res chain seq x y z
N MET A 1 -6.04 8.24 -4.66
CA MET A 1 -6.60 6.89 -4.42
C MET A 1 -6.07 6.39 -3.08
N ALA A 2 -6.93 6.12 -2.10
CA ALA A 2 -6.53 5.80 -0.73
C ALA A 2 -7.03 4.40 -0.32
N TRP A 3 -6.21 3.67 0.43
CA TRP A 3 -6.50 2.32 0.89
C TRP A 3 -6.19 2.19 2.38
N LYS A 4 -6.99 1.37 3.07
CA LYS A 4 -6.76 0.96 4.46
C LYS A 4 -7.14 -0.51 4.61
N VAL A 5 -6.30 -1.27 5.30
CA VAL A 5 -6.54 -2.68 5.66
C VAL A 5 -6.20 -2.88 7.13
N SER A 6 -6.95 -3.77 7.79
CA SER A 6 -6.66 -4.17 9.16
C SER A 6 -6.94 -5.65 9.40
N ALA A 7 -6.25 -6.21 10.39
CA ALA A 7 -6.43 -7.57 10.90
C ALA A 7 -6.48 -7.51 12.43
N GLY A 8 -7.61 -7.04 12.97
CA GLY A 8 -7.75 -6.77 14.41
C GLY A 8 -6.65 -5.81 14.90
N GLU A 9 -6.10 -6.11 16.08
CA GLU A 9 -5.00 -5.35 16.69
C GLU A 9 -3.61 -5.74 16.15
N LEU A 10 -3.52 -6.75 15.30
CA LEU A 10 -2.23 -7.29 14.84
C LEU A 10 -1.60 -6.43 13.75
N VAL A 11 -2.41 -5.93 12.81
CA VAL A 11 -1.93 -5.14 11.67
C VAL A 11 -2.97 -4.09 11.31
N GLU A 12 -2.54 -2.85 11.16
CA GLU A 12 -3.26 -1.79 10.45
C GLU A 12 -2.30 -1.10 9.49
N GLN A 13 -2.66 -1.04 8.20
CA GLN A 13 -1.88 -0.31 7.21
C GLN A 13 -2.78 0.53 6.32
N SER A 14 -2.31 1.74 5.99
CA SER A 14 -2.98 2.60 5.02
C SER A 14 -1.98 3.33 4.13
N ALA A 15 -2.41 3.58 2.89
CA ALA A 15 -1.57 4.21 1.88
C ALA A 15 -2.40 5.07 0.92
N VAL A 16 -1.79 6.15 0.42
CA VAL A 16 -2.37 7.02 -0.60
C VAL A 16 -1.48 6.99 -1.83
N GLY A 17 -2.07 6.64 -2.98
CA GLY A 17 -1.36 6.57 -4.25
C GLY A 17 -0.83 7.93 -4.68
N VAL A 18 0.42 7.96 -5.15
CA VAL A 18 1.05 9.17 -5.72
C VAL A 18 0.38 9.47 -7.05
N PRO A 19 -0.26 10.63 -7.24
CA PRO A 19 -1.04 10.92 -8.44
C PRO A 19 -0.15 11.00 -9.69
N SER A 20 -0.64 10.45 -10.80
CA SER A 20 0.00 10.63 -12.10
C SER A 20 -0.28 12.02 -12.66
N ALA A 21 0.77 12.69 -13.14
CA ALA A 21 0.64 13.97 -13.85
C ALA A 21 0.15 13.82 -15.30
N SER A 22 0.21 12.62 -15.87
CA SER A 22 -0.17 12.36 -17.27
C SER A 22 -1.49 11.61 -17.43
N LYS A 23 -2.05 11.08 -16.34
CA LYS A 23 -3.32 10.33 -16.33
C LYS A 23 -4.13 10.67 -15.08
N GLU A 24 -5.14 11.52 -15.26
CA GLU A 24 -6.03 11.91 -14.17
C GLU A 24 -6.74 10.70 -13.56
N GLY A 25 -6.86 10.68 -12.23
CA GLY A 25 -7.51 9.60 -11.49
C GLY A 25 -6.65 8.34 -11.26
N GLU A 26 -5.48 8.23 -11.91
CA GLU A 26 -4.55 7.11 -11.71
C GLU A 26 -3.35 7.50 -10.81
N PRO A 27 -2.82 6.57 -10.00
CA PRO A 27 -1.50 6.76 -9.41
C PRO A 27 -0.38 6.52 -10.44
N ILE A 28 0.85 6.87 -10.09
CA ILE A 28 2.05 6.44 -10.81
C ILE A 28 2.24 4.94 -10.60
N TYR A 29 2.57 4.23 -11.68
CA TYR A 29 2.84 2.79 -11.64
C TYR A 29 4.27 2.47 -12.08
N LEU A 30 4.84 1.43 -11.46
CA LEU A 30 5.98 0.69 -11.98
C LEU A 30 5.48 -0.60 -12.61
N GLU A 31 6.00 -0.95 -13.79
CA GLU A 31 5.65 -2.19 -14.50
C GLU A 31 6.86 -3.13 -14.55
N ASN A 32 6.62 -4.40 -14.90
CA ASN A 32 7.62 -5.46 -14.95
C ASN A 32 8.31 -5.73 -13.61
N THR A 33 7.60 -5.50 -12.51
CA THR A 33 8.08 -5.84 -11.16
C THR A 33 7.93 -7.35 -10.91
N ALA A 34 8.81 -7.92 -10.07
CA ALA A 34 8.69 -9.31 -9.63
C ALA A 34 7.77 -9.45 -8.39
N HIS A 35 6.76 -8.58 -8.25
CA HIS A 35 5.89 -8.58 -7.07
C HIS A 35 4.87 -9.74 -7.14
N PRO A 36 4.68 -10.51 -6.05
CA PRO A 36 3.97 -11.80 -6.08
C PRO A 36 2.47 -11.70 -6.44
N VAL A 37 1.85 -10.54 -6.26
CA VAL A 37 0.42 -10.32 -6.54
C VAL A 37 0.17 -9.79 -7.96
N THR A 38 1.09 -8.98 -8.49
CA THR A 38 0.93 -8.30 -9.79
C THR A 38 2.29 -7.77 -10.26
N PRO A 39 2.61 -7.81 -11.57
CA PRO A 39 3.80 -7.18 -12.10
C PRO A 39 3.70 -5.65 -12.21
N ARG A 40 2.49 -5.08 -12.04
CA ARG A 40 2.21 -3.64 -12.12
C ARG A 40 1.87 -3.08 -10.73
N LEU A 41 2.76 -2.26 -10.18
CA LEU A 41 2.74 -1.79 -8.79
C LEU A 41 2.45 -0.29 -8.70
N ALA A 42 1.44 0.12 -7.93
CA ALA A 42 1.16 1.54 -7.70
C ALA A 42 2.12 2.12 -6.65
N LEU A 43 2.73 3.27 -6.94
CA LEU A 43 3.49 4.04 -5.95
C LEU A 43 2.54 4.73 -4.98
N ALA A 44 2.86 4.71 -3.69
CA ALA A 44 2.05 5.33 -2.65
C ALA A 44 2.91 5.91 -1.51
N ASN A 45 2.31 6.77 -0.71
CA ASN A 45 2.83 7.17 0.60
C ASN A 45 2.04 6.46 1.69
N ALA A 46 2.73 5.73 2.55
CA ALA A 46 2.11 5.09 3.72
C ALA A 46 1.70 6.17 4.72
N GLN A 47 0.47 6.08 5.23
CA GLN A 47 -0.09 7.06 6.19
C GLN A 47 -0.08 6.50 7.61
N VAL A 48 -0.43 5.23 7.76
CA VAL A 48 -0.43 4.49 9.03
C VAL A 48 0.17 3.11 8.77
N SER A 49 1.06 2.67 9.65
CA SER A 49 1.58 1.31 9.71
C SER A 49 1.75 0.90 11.16
N HIS A 50 0.75 0.19 11.68
CA HIS A 50 0.80 -0.54 12.94
C HIS A 50 1.00 -2.01 12.62
N PHE A 51 2.05 -2.64 13.14
CA PHE A 51 2.35 -4.05 12.89
C PHE A 51 2.89 -4.69 14.16
N HIS A 52 2.03 -5.48 14.79
CA HIS A 52 2.21 -6.12 16.09
C HIS A 52 2.02 -7.63 15.96
N ALA A 53 2.79 -8.25 15.06
CA ALA A 53 2.66 -9.65 14.70
C ALA A 53 4.01 -10.25 14.32
N PHE A 54 4.12 -11.59 14.41
CA PHE A 54 5.31 -12.34 13.97
C PHE A 54 6.64 -11.86 14.60
N GLY A 55 6.59 -11.31 15.81
CA GLY A 55 7.76 -10.77 16.51
C GLY A 55 8.20 -9.38 16.05
N VAL A 56 7.41 -8.72 15.20
CA VAL A 56 7.54 -7.30 14.86
C VAL A 56 6.60 -6.48 15.75
N ASP A 57 7.14 -5.39 16.29
CA ASP A 57 6.42 -4.35 17.04
C ASP A 57 6.81 -3.01 16.39
N TRP A 58 5.90 -2.44 15.61
CA TRP A 58 6.16 -1.28 14.79
C TRP A 58 4.94 -0.37 14.70
N ASP A 59 5.14 0.92 14.97
CA ASP A 59 4.15 1.97 14.79
C ASP A 59 4.78 3.14 14.00
N ASP A 60 4.21 3.47 12.84
CA ASP A 60 4.58 4.66 12.08
C ASP A 60 3.33 5.34 11.50
N THR A 61 3.11 6.59 11.92
CA THR A 61 2.04 7.47 11.43
C THR A 61 2.60 8.77 10.82
N SER A 62 3.89 8.78 10.47
CA SER A 62 4.60 9.98 10.01
C SER A 62 4.17 10.47 8.63
N GLY A 63 3.57 9.61 7.80
CA GLY A 63 3.28 9.92 6.40
C GLY A 63 4.51 9.98 5.49
N THR A 64 5.72 9.72 6.01
CA THR A 64 6.99 9.92 5.28
C THR A 64 7.52 8.67 4.60
N ARG A 65 6.90 7.51 4.84
CA ARG A 65 7.34 6.23 4.29
C ARG A 65 6.75 5.97 2.92
N ASN A 66 7.52 5.25 2.13
CA ASN A 66 7.04 4.69 0.87
C ASN A 66 6.02 3.59 1.16
N GLY A 67 5.02 3.47 0.31
CA GLY A 67 4.09 2.37 0.26
C GLY A 67 3.83 1.96 -1.18
N HIS A 68 3.18 0.83 -1.34
CA HIS A 68 2.62 0.41 -2.61
C HIS A 68 1.35 -0.39 -2.36
N PHE A 69 0.48 -0.43 -3.36
CA PHE A 69 -0.69 -1.29 -3.32
C PHE A 69 -0.95 -1.88 -4.70
N ALA A 70 -1.64 -3.01 -4.66
CA ALA A 70 -2.18 -3.66 -5.83
C ALA A 70 -3.65 -3.98 -5.53
N PRO A 71 -4.60 -3.57 -6.38
CA PRO A 71 -5.96 -4.07 -6.24
C PRO A 71 -5.93 -5.59 -6.37
N PHE A 72 -6.54 -6.27 -5.40
CA PHE A 72 -6.72 -7.71 -5.41
C PHE A 72 -8.20 -8.00 -5.64
N SER A 73 -8.51 -8.88 -6.60
CA SER A 73 -9.86 -9.39 -6.80
C SER A 73 -9.91 -10.81 -6.26
N TRP A 74 -10.70 -11.02 -5.22
CA TRP A 74 -11.01 -12.37 -4.75
C TRP A 74 -11.77 -13.09 -5.85
N ALA A 75 -11.14 -14.07 -6.51
CA ALA A 75 -11.88 -15.07 -7.25
C ALA A 75 -12.47 -16.06 -6.23
N ALA A 76 -13.79 -16.24 -6.28
CA ALA A 76 -14.49 -17.27 -5.51
C ALA A 76 -14.24 -18.67 -6.10
#